data_AF-W2L8N4-F1
#
_entry.id   AF-W2L8N4-F1
#
_cell.length_a   1.000
_cell.length_b   1.000
_cell.length_c   1.000
_cell.angle_alpha   90.00
_cell.angle_beta   90.00
_cell.angle_gamma   90.00
#
_symmetry.space_group_name_H-M   'P 1'
#
loop_
_entity.id
_entity.type
_entity.pdbx_description
1 polymer ?
#
loop_
_entity_poly.entity_id
_entity_poly.type
_entity_poly.pdbx_seq_one_letter_code
_entity_poly.pdbx_strand_id
1 'polypeptide(L)'
;PADWRGVLFPDEILALLHVLKLIDTLAMTPEDALQEAVATRQTEWIKQLLGRFDCALTDAVVQAATLGLRDIVELLLNKTFGIDDVATYVKVLVNDDTRALEEMASWLRPSRRC
;
A
#
# COMPACT_ATOMS: atom_id res chain seq x y z
N PRO A 1 -49.48 16.40 -3.34
CA PRO A 1 -48.18 15.87 -2.83
C PRO A 1 -47.23 15.59 -4.00
N ALA A 2 -46.17 16.40 -4.15
CA ALA A 2 -45.19 16.20 -5.22
C ALA A 2 -44.36 14.94 -4.91
N ASP A 3 -44.36 13.99 -5.85
CA ASP A 3 -43.61 12.74 -5.80
C ASP A 3 -42.20 12.99 -6.35
N TRP A 4 -41.20 13.10 -5.47
CA TRP A 4 -39.81 13.41 -5.82
C TRP A 4 -38.99 12.19 -6.23
N ARG A 5 -39.62 11.02 -6.42
CA ARG A 5 -38.93 9.72 -6.57
C ARG A 5 -38.28 9.44 -7.92
N GLY A 6 -38.02 10.45 -8.74
CA GLY A 6 -37.39 10.28 -10.05
C GLY A 6 -36.69 11.52 -10.61
N VAL A 7 -36.43 12.53 -9.78
CA VAL A 7 -35.73 13.73 -10.25
C VAL A 7 -34.23 13.42 -10.33
N LEU A 8 -33.75 13.17 -11.54
CA LEU A 8 -32.32 13.12 -11.83
C LEU A 8 -31.75 14.54 -11.73
N PHE A 9 -30.62 14.67 -11.05
CA PHE A 9 -29.91 15.94 -11.00
C PHE A 9 -29.42 16.32 -12.41
N PRO A 10 -29.43 17.61 -12.77
CA PRO A 10 -28.76 18.10 -13.96
C PRO A 10 -27.30 17.64 -14.01
N ASP A 11 -26.81 17.39 -15.22
CA ASP A 11 -25.47 16.86 -15.46
C ASP A 11 -24.38 17.75 -14.83
N GLU A 12 -24.60 19.06 -14.75
CA GLU A 12 -23.68 20.00 -14.11
C GLU A 12 -23.53 19.73 -12.61
N ILE A 13 -24.60 19.32 -11.93
CA ILE A 13 -24.55 18.99 -10.49
C ILE A 13 -23.89 17.62 -10.28
N LEU A 14 -24.13 16.67 -11.19
CA LEU A 14 -23.44 15.37 -11.17
C LEU A 14 -21.94 15.52 -11.43
N ALA A 15 -21.55 16.40 -12.36
CA ALA A 15 -20.16 16.71 -12.66
C ALA A 15 -19.39 17.26 -11.45
N LEU A 16 -20.03 18.05 -10.59
CA LEU A 16 -19.39 18.56 -9.36
C LEU A 16 -18.88 17.44 -8.45
N LEU A 17 -19.60 16.32 -8.36
CA LEU A 17 -19.18 15.18 -7.53
C LEU A 17 -17.91 14.52 -8.08
N HIS A 18 -17.76 14.48 -9.40
CA HIS A 18 -16.56 13.98 -10.07
C HIS A 18 -15.38 14.94 -9.88
N VAL A 19 -15.62 16.24 -9.99
CA VAL A 19 -14.59 17.28 -9.81
C VAL A 19 -14.07 17.30 -8.38
N LEU A 20 -14.95 17.18 -7.38
CA LEU A 20 -14.53 17.13 -5.97
C LEU A 20 -13.62 15.93 -5.69
N LYS A 21 -13.99 14.73 -6.17
CA LYS A 21 -13.13 13.54 -6.06
C LYS A 21 -11.76 13.75 -6.71
N LEU A 22 -11.73 14.41 -7.86
CA LEU A 22 -10.49 14.70 -8.56
C LEU A 22 -9.63 15.70 -7.77
N ILE A 23 -10.23 16.73 -7.17
CA ILE A 23 -9.53 17.68 -6.31
C ILE A 23 -8.93 16.96 -5.10
N ASP A 24 -9.70 16.10 -4.43
CA ASP A 24 -9.20 15.33 -3.29
C ASP A 24 -8.02 14.43 -3.69
N THR A 25 -8.10 13.79 -4.87
CA THR A 25 -7.01 12.96 -5.41
C THR A 25 -5.76 13.79 -5.75
N LEU A 26 -5.93 15.02 -6.25
CA LEU A 26 -4.83 15.94 -6.57
C LEU A 26 -4.27 16.66 -5.33
N ALA A 27 -5.02 16.73 -4.24
CA ALA A 27 -4.63 17.34 -2.98
C ALA A 27 -4.03 16.34 -1.97
N MET A 28 -4.00 15.05 -2.31
CA MET A 28 -3.38 14.02 -1.46
C MET A 28 -1.91 14.33 -1.20
N THR A 29 -1.49 14.07 0.05
CA THR A 29 -0.08 13.96 0.37
C THR A 29 0.52 12.77 -0.39
N PRO A 30 1.82 12.76 -0.70
CA PRO A 30 2.40 11.64 -1.45
C PRO A 30 2.29 10.31 -0.68
N GLU A 31 2.22 10.34 0.65
CA GLU A 31 1.90 9.18 1.50
C GLU A 31 0.46 8.70 1.32
N ASP A 32 -0.53 9.59 1.35
CA ASP A 32 -1.94 9.25 1.12
C ASP A 32 -2.14 8.71 -0.30
N ALA A 33 -1.50 9.35 -1.29
CA ALA A 33 -1.53 8.90 -2.69
C ALA A 33 -0.91 7.50 -2.84
N LEU A 34 0.13 7.19 -2.07
CA LEU A 34 0.73 5.86 -2.06
C LEU A 34 -0.21 4.80 -1.46
N GLN A 35 -0.88 5.11 -0.35
CA GLN A 35 -1.88 4.23 0.25
C GLN A 35 -3.07 3.99 -0.69
N GLU A 36 -3.55 5.04 -1.37
CA GLU A 36 -4.62 4.93 -2.36
C GLU A 36 -4.17 4.10 -3.58
N ALA A 37 -2.92 4.26 -4.03
CA ALA A 37 -2.36 3.45 -5.11
C ALA A 37 -2.25 1.97 -4.73
N VAL A 38 -1.92 1.66 -3.47
CA VAL A 38 -1.94 0.29 -2.92
C VAL A 38 -3.36 -0.24 -2.84
N ALA A 39 -4.32 0.54 -2.34
CA ALA A 39 -5.72 0.16 -2.23
C ALA A 39 -6.35 -0.17 -3.60
N THR A 40 -6.01 0.64 -4.61
CA THR A 40 -6.46 0.47 -6.00
C THR A 40 -5.60 -0.53 -6.79
N ARG A 41 -4.54 -1.08 -6.18
CA ARG A 41 -3.60 -2.06 -6.77
C ARG A 41 -2.90 -1.56 -8.04
N GLN A 42 -2.73 -0.25 -8.18
CA GLN A 42 -2.11 0.36 -9.36
C GLN A 42 -0.59 0.39 -9.24
N THR A 43 0.06 -0.73 -9.59
CA THR A 43 1.51 -0.91 -9.46
C THR A 43 2.35 0.14 -10.21
N GLU A 44 1.91 0.58 -11.39
CA GLU A 44 2.60 1.64 -12.14
C GLU A 44 2.51 3.00 -11.45
N TRP A 45 1.38 3.29 -10.81
CA TRP A 45 1.22 4.52 -10.03
C TRP A 45 2.13 4.50 -8.79
N ILE A 46 2.21 3.36 -8.11
CA ILE A 46 3.14 3.14 -6.98
C ILE A 46 4.58 3.40 -7.43
N LYS A 47 5.03 2.82 -8.55
CA LYS A 47 6.40 3.05 -9.07
C LYS A 47 6.67 4.52 -9.37
N GLN A 48 5.70 5.24 -9.96
CA GLN A 48 5.84 6.67 -10.23
C GLN A 48 5.96 7.49 -8.95
N LEU A 49 5.17 7.18 -7.92
CA LEU A 49 5.24 7.83 -6.62
C LEU A 49 6.59 7.57 -5.96
N LEU A 50 7.04 6.31 -5.89
CA LEU A 50 8.35 5.92 -5.33
C LEU A 50 9.56 6.44 -6.12
N GLY A 51 9.37 6.81 -7.38
CA GLY A 51 10.39 7.43 -8.22
C GLY A 51 10.50 8.95 -8.04
N ARG A 52 9.44 9.60 -7.55
CA ARG A 52 9.37 11.06 -7.40
C ARG A 52 9.48 11.55 -5.97
N PHE A 53 8.99 10.76 -5.01
CA PHE A 53 8.87 11.15 -3.61
C PHE A 53 9.56 10.11 -2.73
N ASP A 54 10.17 10.59 -1.65
CA ASP A 54 10.71 9.74 -0.59
C ASP A 54 9.66 9.66 0.53
N CYS A 55 8.78 8.66 0.41
CA CYS A 55 7.63 8.48 1.30
C CYS A 55 7.93 7.47 2.39
N ALA A 56 7.31 7.64 3.56
CA ALA A 56 7.28 6.60 4.57
C ALA A 56 6.46 5.39 4.06
N LEU A 57 7.14 4.27 3.80
CA LEU A 57 6.49 3.08 3.21
C LEU A 57 5.81 2.18 4.25
N THR A 58 5.95 2.44 5.55
CA THR A 58 5.47 1.57 6.62
C THR A 58 3.97 1.29 6.50
N ASP A 59 3.17 2.33 6.33
CA ASP A 59 1.71 2.19 6.34
C ASP A 59 1.21 1.55 5.04
N ALA A 60 1.84 1.88 3.92
CA ALA A 60 1.58 1.25 2.62
C ALA A 60 1.93 -0.24 2.62
N VAL A 61 3.04 -0.65 3.26
CA VAL A 61 3.44 -2.06 3.41
C VAL A 61 2.44 -2.82 4.28
N VAL A 62 2.05 -2.26 5.43
CA VAL A 62 1.05 -2.88 6.31
C VAL A 62 -0.27 -3.05 5.57
N GLN A 63 -0.71 -2.03 4.82
CA GLN A 63 -1.92 -2.10 4.03
C GLN A 63 -1.82 -3.16 2.92
N ALA A 64 -0.72 -3.21 2.17
CA ALA A 64 -0.52 -4.22 1.14
C ALA A 64 -0.51 -5.64 1.74
N ALA A 65 0.11 -5.82 2.90
CA ALA A 65 0.14 -7.11 3.61
C ALA A 65 -1.24 -7.55 4.10
N THR A 66 -2.02 -6.63 4.68
CA THR A 66 -3.39 -6.94 5.16
C THR A 66 -4.33 -7.31 4.00
N LEU A 67 -4.12 -6.73 2.83
CA LEU A 67 -4.86 -7.07 1.60
C LEU A 67 -4.31 -8.31 0.86
N GLY A 68 -3.23 -8.93 1.36
CA GLY A 68 -2.59 -10.08 0.74
C GLY A 68 -1.90 -9.79 -0.59
N LEU A 69 -1.54 -8.53 -0.86
CA LEU A 69 -0.96 -8.05 -2.11
C LEU A 69 0.55 -8.31 -2.13
N ARG A 70 0.93 -9.59 -2.21
CA ARG A 70 2.33 -10.03 -2.16
C ARG A 70 3.24 -9.25 -3.11
N ASP A 71 2.83 -9.09 -4.37
CA ASP A 71 3.64 -8.41 -5.39
C ASP A 71 3.94 -6.94 -5.01
N ILE A 72 2.98 -6.27 -4.37
CA ILE A 72 3.11 -4.88 -3.93
C ILE A 72 3.96 -4.78 -2.65
N VAL A 73 3.79 -5.73 -1.71
CA VAL A 73 4.64 -5.82 -0.53
C VAL A 73 6.09 -6.03 -0.94
N GLU A 74 6.37 -6.96 -1.86
CA GLU A 74 7.71 -7.21 -2.38
C GLU A 74 8.28 -5.96 -3.06
N LEU A 75 7.48 -5.26 -3.87
CA LEU A 75 7.88 -4.02 -4.54
C LEU A 75 8.26 -2.91 -3.54
N LEU A 76 7.43 -2.69 -2.53
CA LEU A 76 7.67 -1.68 -1.49
C LEU A 76 8.91 -2.03 -0.66
N LEU A 77 9.06 -3.30 -0.26
CA LEU A 77 10.20 -3.75 0.52
C LEU A 77 11.51 -3.65 -0.28
N ASN A 78 11.50 -4.01 -1.55
CA ASN A 78 12.66 -3.92 -2.42
C ASN A 78 13.20 -2.48 -2.50
N LYS A 79 12.29 -1.49 -2.56
CA LYS A 79 12.64 -0.08 -2.54
C LYS A 79 13.25 0.37 -1.21
N THR A 80 12.71 -0.06 -0.06
CA THR A 80 13.24 0.31 1.26
C THR A 80 14.63 -0.28 1.55
N PHE A 81 14.93 -1.47 1.05
CA PHE A 81 16.19 -2.16 1.37
C PHE A 81 17.30 -1.93 0.34
N GLY A 82 17.03 -1.20 -0.76
CA GLY A 82 18.04 -0.91 -1.78
C GLY A 82 18.69 -2.19 -2.31
N ILE A 83 17.89 -3.14 -2.79
CA ILE A 83 18.42 -4.37 -3.38
C ILE A 83 18.68 -4.10 -4.86
N ASP A 84 19.84 -3.51 -5.11
CA ASP A 84 20.36 -3.21 -6.44
C ASP A 84 20.70 -4.53 -7.17
N ASP A 85 19.99 -4.81 -8.26
CA ASP A 85 20.33 -5.71 -9.39
C ASP A 85 20.75 -7.18 -9.17
N VAL A 86 20.80 -7.71 -7.95
CA VAL A 86 20.89 -9.18 -7.74
C VAL A 86 19.63 -9.64 -7.04
N ALA A 87 18.63 -10.02 -7.85
CA ALA A 87 17.32 -10.51 -7.46
C ALA A 87 17.38 -11.61 -6.38
N THR A 88 17.45 -11.20 -5.12
CA THR A 88 17.10 -12.06 -3.99
C THR A 88 15.60 -11.91 -3.83
N TYR A 89 14.85 -12.82 -4.45
CA TYR A 89 13.41 -12.94 -4.22
C TYR A 89 13.17 -12.98 -2.71
N VAL A 90 12.54 -11.93 -2.16
CA VAL A 90 12.06 -11.96 -0.78
C VAL A 90 10.85 -12.86 -0.78
N LYS A 91 11.07 -14.16 -0.56
CA LYS A 91 9.98 -15.13 -0.45
C LYS A 91 9.18 -14.79 0.80
N VAL A 92 8.05 -14.09 0.62
CA VAL A 92 7.09 -13.85 1.71
C VAL A 92 6.49 -15.21 2.09
N LEU A 93 7.08 -15.83 3.12
CA LEU A 93 6.51 -17.00 3.76
C LEU A 93 5.33 -16.52 4.59
N VAL A 94 4.12 -16.60 4.03
CA VAL A 94 2.89 -16.52 4.80
C VAL A 94 2.85 -17.79 5.64
N ASN A 95 3.34 -17.68 6.88
CA ASN A 95 3.57 -18.82 7.74
C ASN A 95 2.35 -19.01 8.64
N ASP A 96 1.44 -19.91 8.25
CA ASP A 96 0.33 -20.36 9.11
C ASP A 96 0.84 -21.10 10.37
N ASP A 97 2.10 -21.54 10.37
CA ASP A 97 2.72 -22.27 11.47
C ASP A 97 3.75 -21.42 12.23
N THR A 98 3.26 -20.66 13.21
CA THR A 98 4.02 -19.81 14.13
C THR A 98 5.14 -20.52 14.91
N ARG A 99 5.16 -21.87 14.94
CA ARG A 99 6.12 -22.67 15.71
C ARG A 99 7.57 -22.58 15.21
N ALA A 100 7.79 -22.40 13.91
CA ALA A 100 9.16 -22.36 13.34
C ALA A 100 9.92 -21.07 13.67
N LEU A 101 9.20 -19.96 13.90
CA LEU A 101 9.78 -18.66 14.23
C LEU A 101 10.28 -18.61 15.68
N GLU A 102 9.62 -19.32 16.61
CA GLU A 102 10.08 -19.43 18.00
C GLU A 102 11.39 -20.23 18.10
N GLU A 103 11.54 -21.29 17.29
CA GLU A 103 12.78 -22.06 17.22
C GLU A 103 13.92 -21.22 16.62
N MET A 104 13.70 -20.46 15.54
CA MET A 104 14.74 -19.58 14.97
C MET A 104 15.10 -18.42 15.92
N ALA A 105 14.14 -17.85 16.66
CA ALA A 105 14.40 -16.81 17.65
C ALA A 105 15.21 -17.32 18.87
N SER A 106 15.13 -18.62 19.18
CA SER A 106 15.95 -19.29 20.19
C SER A 106 17.44 -19.27 19.81
N TRP A 107 17.77 -19.51 18.53
CA TRP A 107 19.16 -19.49 18.04
C TRP A 107 19.76 -18.09 17.93
N LEU A 108 18.92 -17.04 17.90
CA LEU A 108 19.36 -15.64 17.82
C LEU A 108 19.52 -14.95 19.17
N ARG A 109 19.21 -15.60 20.30
CA ARG A 109 19.50 -15.02 21.62
C ARG A 109 21.02 -14.98 21.81
N PRO A 110 21.64 -13.79 21.93
CA PRO A 110 23.05 -13.71 22.24
C PRO A 110 23.26 -14.37 23.60
N SER A 111 24.21 -15.30 23.67
CA SER A 111 24.69 -15.89 24.91
C SER A 111 24.98 -14.77 25.89
N ARG A 112 24.11 -14.57 26.89
CA ARG A 112 24.39 -13.68 28.02
C ARG A 112 25.64 -14.21 28.72
N ARG A 113 26.74 -13.50 28.48
CA ARG A 113 27.99 -13.48 29.22
C ARG A 113 28.43 -12.03 29.00
N CYS A 114 28.30 -11.10 29.94
CA CYS A 114 28.50 -11.16 31.39
C CYS A 114 27.25 -10.88 32.22
#